data_AF-A0A1G2VTK1-F1
#
_entry.id   AF-A0A1G2VTK1-F1
#
_cell.length_a   1.000
_cell.length_b   1.000
_cell.length_c   1.000
_cell.angle_alpha   90.00
_cell.angle_beta   90.00
_cell.angle_gamma   90.00
#
_symmetry.space_group_name_H-M   'P 1'
#
loop_
_entity.id
_entity.type
_entity.pdbx_description
1 polymer ?
#
loop_
_entity_poly.entity_id
_entity_poly.type
_entity_poly.pdbx_seq_one_letter_code
_entity_poly.pdbx_strand_id
1 'polypeptide(L)'
;MASALLALSVAGTPATVLPAQEPVSSAVVTAASETKLKRETPPALAGEGCAAENKHTKACIKELILKYAKKYRVDKQLALDIAACESSFRANVYGDGGRAFGTFQFHRGTFDLFAREMGAVLDYYNNEDNIQLAMWAFANDKENHWSCYEKVAFN
;
A
#
# COMPACT_ATOMS: atom_id res chain seq x y z
N MET A 1 33.90 48.94 -6.17
CA MET A 1 32.67 48.38 -5.59
C MET A 1 33.07 47.07 -4.92
N ALA A 2 33.10 47.04 -3.59
CA ALA A 2 33.75 45.99 -2.82
C ALA A 2 32.83 44.79 -2.62
N SER A 3 33.37 43.61 -2.95
CA SER A 3 32.85 42.28 -2.63
C SER A 3 32.69 42.08 -1.13
N ALA A 4 31.59 41.46 -0.72
CA ALA A 4 31.45 40.85 0.59
C ALA A 4 31.03 39.39 0.41
N LEU A 5 32.01 38.50 0.50
CA LEU A 5 31.85 37.06 0.68
C LEU A 5 31.51 36.82 2.15
N LEU A 6 30.29 36.35 2.44
CA LEU A 6 29.92 35.85 3.75
C LEU A 6 29.88 34.31 3.69
N ALA A 7 30.97 33.71 4.18
CA ALA A 7 31.03 32.32 4.55
C ALA A 7 30.29 32.13 5.88
N LEU A 8 29.31 31.23 5.94
CA LEU A 8 28.80 30.72 7.20
C LEU A 8 29.02 29.21 7.33
N SER A 9 29.79 28.93 8.36
CA SER A 9 30.19 27.69 9.02
C SER A 9 29.12 26.62 9.14
N VAL A 10 29.52 25.39 8.84
CA VAL A 10 28.80 24.14 9.11
C VAL A 10 29.09 23.73 10.55
N ALA A 11 28.08 23.77 11.44
CA ALA A 11 28.17 23.18 12.77
C ALA A 11 27.70 21.72 12.70
N GLY A 12 28.64 20.78 12.88
CA GLY A 12 28.38 19.35 12.93
C GLY A 12 27.62 18.96 14.19
N THR A 13 26.60 18.12 14.02
CA THR A 13 25.92 17.43 15.12
C THR A 13 26.67 16.14 15.49
N PRO A 14 26.82 15.83 16.79
CA PRO A 14 27.46 14.59 17.23
C PRO A 14 26.58 13.39 16.92
N ALA A 15 27.22 12.33 16.40
CA ALA A 15 26.60 11.03 16.18
C ALA A 15 26.29 10.39 17.54
N THR A 16 25.00 10.25 17.87
CA THR A 16 24.53 9.45 18.99
C THR A 16 24.72 7.98 18.66
N VAL A 17 25.66 7.35 19.36
CA VAL A 17 25.90 5.90 19.36
C VAL A 17 24.71 5.22 20.04
N LEU A 18 23.95 4.42 19.28
CA LEU A 18 22.93 3.53 19.83
C LEU A 18 23.61 2.28 20.42
N PRO A 19 23.16 1.79 21.60
CA PRO A 19 23.68 0.57 22.20
C PRO A 19 23.26 -0.67 21.41
N ALA A 20 24.20 -1.60 21.25
CA ALA A 20 23.98 -2.93 20.69
C ALA A 20 22.93 -3.69 21.51
N GLN A 21 21.91 -4.22 20.83
CA GLN A 21 20.94 -5.13 21.43
C GLN A 21 21.48 -6.56 21.38
N GLU A 22 21.35 -7.24 22.52
CA GLU A 22 21.78 -8.61 22.77
C GLU A 22 20.92 -9.67 22.04
N PRO A 23 21.46 -10.89 21.81
CA PRO A 23 20.80 -11.93 21.04
C PRO A 23 19.62 -12.55 21.81
N VAL A 24 18.40 -12.35 21.31
CA VAL A 24 17.23 -13.08 21.82
C VAL A 24 17.24 -14.54 21.35
N SER A 25 17.68 -15.35 22.30
CA SER A 25 17.46 -16.78 22.53
C SER A 25 16.43 -17.49 21.62
N SER A 26 16.93 -18.55 20.98
CA SER A 26 16.14 -19.59 20.30
C SER A 26 15.28 -20.36 21.31
N ALA A 27 13.96 -20.33 21.11
CA ALA A 27 13.05 -21.32 21.68
C ALA A 27 12.48 -22.17 20.54
N VAL A 28 13.05 -23.36 20.43
CA VAL A 28 12.48 -24.51 19.72
C VAL A 28 11.27 -24.99 20.52
N VAL A 29 10.07 -24.99 19.94
CA VAL A 29 8.94 -25.76 20.48
C VAL A 29 8.25 -26.51 19.34
N THR A 30 8.69 -27.76 19.23
CA THR A 30 7.93 -29.01 19.09
C THR A 30 6.60 -29.02 18.33
N ALA A 31 6.60 -29.93 17.36
CA ALA A 31 5.50 -30.35 16.51
C ALA A 31 4.34 -31.08 17.23
N ALA A 32 3.28 -31.22 16.43
CA ALA A 32 2.23 -32.24 16.45
C ALA A 32 0.98 -31.97 17.31
N SER A 33 -0.12 -31.65 16.62
CA SER A 33 -1.34 -32.44 16.72
C SER A 33 -2.18 -32.25 15.45
N GLU A 34 -2.17 -33.26 14.58
CA GLU A 34 -3.01 -33.35 13.39
C GLU A 34 -4.43 -33.74 13.81
N THR A 35 -5.24 -32.74 14.14
CA THR A 35 -6.70 -32.93 14.15
C THR A 35 -7.14 -32.97 12.69
N LYS A 36 -7.57 -34.17 12.27
CA LYS A 36 -8.20 -34.49 10.99
C LYS A 36 -9.49 -33.68 10.81
N LEU A 37 -9.35 -32.40 10.48
CA LEU A 37 -10.44 -31.54 10.05
C LEU A 37 -10.84 -32.00 8.65
N LYS A 38 -12.06 -32.51 8.56
CA LYS A 38 -12.77 -32.79 7.32
C LYS A 38 -12.76 -31.50 6.50
N ARG A 39 -11.81 -31.38 5.56
CA ARG A 39 -11.73 -30.25 4.63
C ARG A 39 -12.94 -30.36 3.72
N GLU A 40 -14.01 -29.69 4.11
CA GLU A 40 -14.94 -29.15 3.13
C GLU A 40 -14.09 -28.30 2.20
N THR A 41 -14.08 -28.66 0.92
CA THR A 41 -13.39 -27.90 -0.12
C THR A 41 -13.84 -26.45 0.02
N PRO A 42 -12.96 -25.52 0.43
CA PRO A 42 -13.31 -24.11 0.39
C PRO A 42 -13.74 -23.81 -1.06
N PRO A 43 -14.89 -23.15 -1.29
CA PRO A 43 -15.29 -22.78 -2.63
C PRO A 43 -14.11 -22.12 -3.31
N ALA A 44 -13.77 -22.59 -4.52
CA ALA A 44 -12.55 -22.26 -5.24
C ALA A 44 -12.29 -20.74 -5.28
N LEU A 45 -11.46 -20.25 -4.37
CA LEU A 45 -10.78 -18.95 -4.45
C LEU A 45 -9.36 -19.12 -5.00
N ALA A 46 -9.12 -20.23 -5.70
CA ALA A 46 -7.86 -20.55 -6.33
C ALA A 46 -7.96 -20.26 -7.83
N GLY A 47 -7.76 -18.99 -8.19
CA GLY A 47 -6.72 -18.67 -9.16
C GLY A 47 -7.07 -18.73 -10.65
N GLU A 48 -8.19 -18.19 -11.07
CA GLU A 48 -8.24 -17.52 -12.39
C GLU A 48 -7.94 -16.05 -12.16
N GLY A 49 -6.65 -15.73 -11.93
CA GLY A 49 -6.23 -14.35 -11.68
C GLY A 49 -6.78 -13.42 -12.75
N CYS A 50 -7.16 -12.20 -12.37
CA CYS A 50 -7.68 -11.11 -13.22
C CYS A 50 -7.39 -11.26 -14.72
N ALA A 51 -8.19 -12.06 -15.42
CA ALA A 51 -8.08 -12.19 -16.86
C ALA A 51 -8.39 -10.84 -17.51
N ALA A 52 -7.87 -10.60 -18.71
CA ALA A 52 -7.95 -9.30 -19.36
C ALA A 52 -9.41 -8.81 -19.53
N GLU A 53 -10.33 -9.73 -19.76
CA GLU A 53 -11.77 -9.52 -19.89
C GLU A 53 -12.48 -9.19 -18.57
N ASN A 54 -11.90 -9.57 -17.42
CA ASN A 54 -12.53 -9.46 -16.10
C ASN A 54 -11.78 -8.52 -15.14
N LYS A 55 -10.80 -7.77 -15.63
CA LYS A 55 -9.90 -6.91 -14.84
C LYS A 55 -10.58 -5.77 -14.05
N HIS A 56 -11.87 -5.52 -14.29
CA HIS A 56 -12.65 -4.47 -13.62
C HIS A 56 -13.75 -4.99 -12.71
N THR A 57 -13.88 -6.32 -12.57
CA THR A 57 -14.84 -6.91 -11.63
C THR A 57 -14.41 -6.66 -10.18
N LYS A 58 -15.37 -6.49 -9.27
CA LYS A 58 -15.07 -6.30 -7.84
C LYS A 58 -14.23 -7.44 -7.26
N ALA A 59 -14.46 -8.67 -7.73
CA ALA A 59 -13.69 -9.85 -7.31
C ALA A 59 -12.22 -9.71 -7.69
N CYS A 60 -11.93 -9.42 -8.97
CA CYS A 60 -10.58 -9.17 -9.43
C CYS A 60 -9.90 -8.00 -8.69
N ILE A 61 -10.61 -6.89 -8.49
CA ILE A 61 -10.07 -5.72 -7.76
C ILE A 61 -9.63 -6.12 -6.34
N LYS A 62 -10.46 -6.87 -5.63
CA LYS A 62 -10.13 -7.39 -4.30
C LYS A 62 -8.92 -8.32 -4.34
N GLU A 63 -8.83 -9.21 -5.32
CA GLU A 63 -7.67 -10.09 -5.48
C GLU A 63 -6.38 -9.30 -5.74
N LEU A 64 -6.42 -8.25 -6.57
CA LEU A 64 -5.27 -7.36 -6.79
C LEU A 64 -4.86 -6.64 -5.50
N ILE A 65 -5.82 -6.12 -4.73
CA ILE A 65 -5.55 -5.51 -3.43
C ILE A 65 -4.87 -6.53 -2.51
N LEU A 66 -5.39 -7.75 -2.41
CA LEU A 66 -4.81 -8.81 -1.58
C LEU A 66 -3.41 -9.24 -2.04
N LYS A 67 -3.17 -9.31 -3.36
CA LYS A 67 -1.86 -9.59 -3.97
C LYS A 67 -0.84 -8.55 -3.54
N TYR A 68 -1.15 -7.26 -3.71
CA TYR A 68 -0.21 -6.19 -3.40
C TYR A 68 -0.09 -5.90 -1.90
N ALA A 69 -1.17 -6.04 -1.13
CA ALA A 69 -1.11 -5.97 0.34
C ALA A 69 -0.17 -7.04 0.90
N LYS A 70 -0.22 -8.27 0.37
CA LYS A 70 0.75 -9.33 0.72
C LYS A 70 2.17 -8.94 0.31
N LYS A 71 2.37 -8.39 -0.89
CA LYS A 71 3.69 -7.98 -1.41
C LYS A 71 4.36 -6.93 -0.51
N TYR A 72 3.61 -5.92 -0.09
CA TYR A 72 4.13 -4.79 0.70
C TYR A 72 3.91 -4.92 2.21
N ARG A 73 3.33 -6.03 2.67
CA ARG A 73 3.04 -6.31 4.09
C ARG A 73 2.07 -5.30 4.72
N VAL A 74 1.10 -4.84 3.95
CA VAL A 74 0.01 -3.96 4.41
C VAL A 74 -1.12 -4.80 5.02
N ASP A 75 -1.80 -4.26 6.03
CA ASP A 75 -3.01 -4.89 6.57
C ASP A 75 -4.09 -5.01 5.49
N LYS A 76 -4.53 -6.25 5.25
CA LYS A 76 -5.44 -6.56 4.16
C LYS A 76 -6.82 -5.97 4.39
N GLN A 77 -7.28 -5.97 5.63
CA GLN A 77 -8.63 -5.54 5.96
C GLN A 77 -8.73 -4.02 5.82
N LEU A 78 -7.75 -3.28 6.38
CA LEU A 78 -7.61 -1.84 6.20
C LEU A 78 -7.57 -1.45 4.71
N ALA A 79 -6.74 -2.11 3.91
CA ALA A 79 -6.66 -1.83 2.48
C ALA A 79 -8.00 -2.05 1.74
N LEU A 80 -8.73 -3.11 2.09
CA LEU A 80 -10.05 -3.39 1.54
C LEU A 80 -11.09 -2.35 1.97
N ASP A 81 -11.05 -1.92 3.24
CA ASP A 81 -11.99 -0.94 3.80
C ASP A 81 -11.78 0.46 3.19
N ILE A 82 -10.53 0.87 3.00
CA ILE A 82 -10.19 2.11 2.28
C ILE A 82 -10.71 2.02 0.83
N ALA A 83 -10.41 0.95 0.10
CA ALA A 83 -10.87 0.79 -1.29
C ALA A 83 -12.41 0.75 -1.42
N ALA A 84 -13.09 0.16 -0.43
CA ALA A 84 -14.54 0.16 -0.35
C ALA A 84 -15.09 1.58 -0.18
N CYS A 85 -14.50 2.37 0.73
CA CYS A 85 -14.86 3.75 0.98
C CYS A 85 -14.59 4.65 -0.23
N GLU A 86 -13.44 4.51 -0.89
CA GLU A 86 -13.02 5.40 -1.99
C GLU A 86 -13.86 5.20 -3.26
N SER A 87 -14.07 3.96 -3.69
CA SER A 87 -14.67 3.69 -5.00
C SER A 87 -15.75 2.62 -5.00
N SER A 88 -16.01 1.96 -3.86
CA SER A 88 -16.80 0.71 -3.81
C SER A 88 -16.21 -0.41 -4.68
N PHE A 89 -14.88 -0.51 -4.72
CA PHE A 89 -14.11 -1.43 -5.57
C PHE A 89 -14.36 -1.24 -7.07
N ARG A 90 -14.63 -0.01 -7.52
CA ARG A 90 -14.82 0.29 -8.94
C ARG A 90 -13.49 0.70 -9.56
N ALA A 91 -13.15 0.09 -10.69
CA ALA A 91 -12.06 0.54 -11.54
C ALA A 91 -12.50 1.65 -12.49
N ASN A 92 -11.53 2.42 -13.00
CA ASN A 92 -11.71 3.42 -14.06
C ASN A 92 -12.80 4.48 -13.79
N VAL A 93 -13.06 4.78 -12.52
CA VAL A 93 -13.99 5.83 -12.14
C VAL A 93 -13.24 7.11 -11.81
N TYR A 94 -13.90 8.23 -12.10
CA TYR A 94 -13.48 9.54 -11.62
C TYR A 94 -14.28 9.91 -10.38
N GLY A 95 -13.65 10.60 -9.44
CA GLY A 95 -14.33 11.27 -8.32
C GLY A 95 -13.73 12.63 -8.03
N ASP A 96 -14.14 13.23 -6.91
CA ASP A 96 -13.73 14.57 -6.49
C ASP A 96 -13.85 15.62 -7.62
N GLY A 97 -14.98 15.63 -8.33
CA GLY A 97 -15.21 16.54 -9.46
C GLY A 97 -14.32 16.28 -10.68
N GLY A 98 -13.77 15.07 -10.84
CA GLY A 98 -12.87 14.71 -11.93
C GLY A 98 -11.37 14.80 -11.59
N ARG A 99 -11.04 15.12 -10.34
CA ARG A 99 -9.64 15.30 -9.89
C ARG A 99 -8.99 14.02 -9.38
N ALA A 100 -9.80 13.04 -9.01
CA ALA A 100 -9.38 11.75 -8.48
C ALA A 100 -9.74 10.61 -9.46
N PHE A 101 -8.89 9.58 -9.57
CA PHE A 101 -9.14 8.44 -10.46
C PHE A 101 -8.77 7.08 -9.85
N GLY A 102 -9.51 6.06 -10.25
CA GLY A 102 -9.19 4.64 -10.03
C GLY A 102 -9.70 4.08 -8.71
N THR A 103 -9.30 2.85 -8.39
CA THR A 103 -9.80 2.13 -7.20
C THR A 103 -9.56 2.89 -5.89
N PHE A 104 -8.39 3.51 -5.75
CA PHE A 104 -7.99 4.30 -4.59
C PHE A 104 -8.11 5.81 -4.82
N GLN A 105 -8.81 6.26 -5.87
CA GLN A 105 -9.15 7.68 -6.04
C GLN A 105 -7.95 8.65 -5.92
N PHE A 106 -6.82 8.30 -6.53
CA PHE A 106 -5.63 9.15 -6.50
C PHE A 106 -5.85 10.47 -7.22
N HIS A 107 -5.35 11.57 -6.64
CA HIS A 107 -5.10 12.79 -7.39
C HIS A 107 -3.84 12.63 -8.24
N ARG A 108 -3.84 13.22 -9.45
CA ARG A 108 -2.72 13.07 -10.40
C ARG A 108 -1.37 13.48 -9.80
N GLY A 109 -1.30 14.63 -9.12
CA GLY A 109 -0.06 15.09 -8.49
C GLY A 109 0.46 14.16 -7.39
N THR A 110 -0.44 13.59 -6.58
CA THR A 110 -0.08 12.62 -5.54
C THR A 110 0.42 11.31 -6.16
N PHE A 111 -0.25 10.82 -7.21
CA PHE A 111 0.18 9.64 -7.94
C PHE A 111 1.59 9.83 -8.52
N ASP A 112 1.84 10.93 -9.23
CA ASP A 112 3.14 11.21 -9.85
C ASP A 112 4.25 11.39 -8.79
N LEU A 113 3.93 11.98 -7.64
CA LEU A 113 4.86 12.07 -6.50
C LEU A 113 5.21 10.68 -5.96
N PHE A 114 4.21 9.86 -5.64
CA PHE A 114 4.44 8.55 -5.05
C PHE A 114 5.10 7.58 -6.03
N ALA A 115 4.74 7.60 -7.32
CA ALA A 115 5.38 6.75 -8.33
C ALA A 115 6.88 7.08 -8.43
N ARG A 116 7.24 8.37 -8.36
CA ARG A 116 8.63 8.82 -8.31
C ARG A 116 9.35 8.37 -7.04
N GLU A 117 8.74 8.51 -5.87
CA GLU A 117 9.32 8.06 -4.60
C GLU A 117 9.48 6.53 -4.56
N MET A 118 8.54 5.79 -5.15
CA MET A 118 8.62 4.35 -5.34
C MET A 118 9.72 3.95 -6.32
N GLY A 119 10.16 4.86 -7.20
CA GLY A 119 11.12 4.57 -8.27
C GLY A 119 10.55 3.72 -9.40
N ALA A 120 9.24 3.82 -9.67
CA ALA A 120 8.55 3.04 -10.69
C ALA A 120 7.90 3.92 -11.76
N VAL A 121 7.92 3.47 -13.02
CA VAL A 121 7.14 4.07 -14.11
C VAL A 121 5.79 3.37 -14.13
N LEU A 122 4.75 4.09 -13.69
CA LEU A 122 3.38 3.59 -13.56
C LEU A 122 2.42 4.42 -14.41
N ASP A 123 1.38 3.78 -14.93
CA ASP A 123 0.31 4.45 -15.67
C ASP A 123 -0.85 4.84 -14.73
N TYR A 124 -1.12 6.14 -14.62
CA TYR A 124 -2.22 6.69 -13.83
C TYR A 124 -3.59 6.09 -14.20
N TYR A 125 -3.79 5.74 -15.48
CA TYR A 125 -5.04 5.17 -15.97
C TYR A 125 -5.09 3.64 -15.89
N ASN A 126 -3.99 3.00 -15.52
CA ASN A 126 -3.95 1.57 -15.26
C ASN A 126 -4.38 1.30 -13.82
N ASN A 127 -5.46 0.55 -13.66
CA ASN A 127 -6.00 0.28 -12.33
C ASN A 127 -5.13 -0.66 -11.48
N GLU A 128 -4.37 -1.58 -12.09
CA GLU A 128 -3.40 -2.40 -11.34
C GLU A 128 -2.28 -1.53 -10.78
N ASP A 129 -1.77 -0.58 -11.57
CA ASP A 129 -0.76 0.38 -11.14
C ASP A 129 -1.27 1.29 -10.01
N ASN A 130 -2.53 1.73 -10.10
CA ASN A 130 -3.23 2.47 -9.04
C ASN A 130 -3.25 1.68 -7.72
N ILE A 131 -3.63 0.39 -7.78
CA ILE A 131 -3.66 -0.49 -6.59
C ILE A 131 -2.24 -0.76 -6.08
N GLN A 132 -1.29 -1.05 -6.96
CA GLN A 132 0.10 -1.30 -6.61
C GLN A 132 0.70 -0.10 -5.87
N LEU A 133 0.47 1.12 -6.38
CA LEU A 133 1.00 2.33 -5.78
C LEU A 133 0.34 2.65 -4.44
N ALA A 134 -0.96 2.45 -4.30
CA ALA A 134 -1.64 2.60 -3.01
C ALA A 134 -1.06 1.67 -1.94
N MET A 135 -0.84 0.39 -2.28
CA MET A 135 -0.26 -0.55 -1.31
C MET A 135 1.19 -0.21 -0.97
N TRP A 136 1.97 0.28 -1.93
CA TRP A 136 3.31 0.81 -1.61
C TRP A 136 3.20 2.02 -0.68
N ALA A 137 2.28 2.95 -0.92
CA ALA A 137 2.08 4.15 -0.11
C ALA A 137 1.71 3.79 1.34
N PHE A 138 0.78 2.85 1.54
CA PHE A 138 0.38 2.38 2.88
C PHE A 138 1.51 1.68 3.62
N ALA A 139 2.43 1.01 2.92
CA ALA A 139 3.61 0.41 3.55
C ALA A 139 4.70 1.43 3.92
N ASN A 140 4.53 2.70 3.55
CA ASN A 140 5.47 3.80 3.81
C ASN A 140 4.81 4.94 4.60
N ASP A 141 3.77 4.63 5.39
CA ASP A 141 3.08 5.56 6.31
C ASP A 141 2.46 6.78 5.59
N LYS A 142 1.93 6.59 4.37
CA LYS A 142 1.31 7.65 3.53
C LYS A 142 -0.20 7.53 3.42
N GLU A 143 -0.84 6.62 4.15
CA GLU A 143 -2.28 6.39 4.12
C GLU A 143 -3.11 7.61 4.59
N ASN A 144 -2.50 8.53 5.35
CA ASN A 144 -3.08 9.82 5.74
C ASN A 144 -3.41 10.76 4.56
N HIS A 145 -2.94 10.46 3.35
CA HIS A 145 -3.35 11.18 2.14
C HIS A 145 -4.79 10.86 1.70
N TRP A 146 -5.42 9.85 2.30
CA TRP A 146 -6.80 9.45 2.01
C TRP A 146 -7.74 9.84 3.15
N SER A 147 -8.74 10.66 2.84
CA SER A 147 -9.80 10.96 3.83
C SER A 147 -10.57 9.71 4.27
N CYS A 148 -10.65 8.68 3.41
CA CYS A 148 -11.24 7.40 3.80
C CYS A 148 -10.40 6.65 4.82
N TYR A 149 -9.07 6.81 4.85
CA TYR A 149 -8.24 6.19 5.90
C TYR A 149 -8.65 6.68 7.28
N GLU A 150 -8.80 7.98 7.46
CA GLU A 150 -9.25 8.56 8.74
C GLU A 150 -10.61 8.00 9.18
N LYS A 151 -11.52 7.80 8.22
CA LYS A 151 -12.87 7.27 8.49
C LYS A 151 -12.86 5.78 8.85
N VAL A 152 -11.92 4.98 8.36
CA VAL A 152 -11.93 3.53 8.62
C VAL A 152 -10.98 3.12 9.75
N ALA A 153 -9.92 3.88 10.01
CA ALA A 153 -8.95 3.57 11.04
C ALA A 153 -9.37 4.02 12.45
N PHE A 154 -10.26 5.01 12.55
CA PHE A 154 -10.64 5.65 13.82
C PHE A 154 -12.14 5.60 14.13
N ASN A 155 -12.89 4.77 13.43
CA ASN A 155 -14.35 4.63 13.59
C ASN A 155 -14.72 3.29 14.21
#